data_AF-A0A5K0W0G8-F1
#
_entry.id   AF-A0A5K0W0G8-F1
#
_cell.length_a   1.000
_cell.length_b   1.000
_cell.length_c   1.000
_cell.angle_alpha   90.00
_cell.angle_beta   90.00
_cell.angle_gamma   90.00
#
_symmetry.space_group_name_H-M   'P 1'
#
loop_
_entity.id
_entity.type
_entity.pdbx_description
1 polymer ?
#
loop_
_entity_poly.entity_id
_entity_poly.type
_entity_poly.pdbx_seq_one_letter_code
_entity_poly.pdbx_strand_id
1 'polypeptide(L)' 'SLELWNMVENKRMTLNAHEGLIAALAASSVTGVVASGSHDKSVKLWK' A
#
# COMPACT_ATOMS: atom_id res chain seq x y z
N SER A 1 -6.41 5.23 3.90
CA SER A 1 -5.19 4.72 4.53
C SER A 1 -4.81 3.37 3.92
N LEU A 2 -3.54 3.00 4.01
CA LEU A 2 -3.00 1.68 3.62
C LEU A 2 -2.61 0.94 4.90
N GLU A 3 -2.79 -0.39 4.96
CA GLU A 3 -2.37 -1.18 6.12
C GLU A 3 -1.32 -2.21 5.72
N LEU A 4 -0.24 -2.30 6.50
CA LEU A 4 0.76 -3.35 6.42
C LEU A 4 0.52 -4.35 7.55
N TRP A 5 0.47 -5.63 7.20
CA TRP A 5 0.15 -6.72 8.12
C TRP A 5 1.34 -7.67 8.23
N ASN A 6 1.81 -7.91 9.46
CA ASN A 6 2.71 -9.00 9.79
C ASN A 6 1.89 -10.12 10.44
N MET A 7 1.63 -11.17 9.66
CA MET A 7 0.80 -12.30 10.10
C MET A 7 1.51 -13.19 11.13
N VAL A 8 2.85 -13.24 11.13
CA VAL A 8 3.63 -14.04 12.07
C VAL A 8 3.56 -13.44 13.47
N GLU A 9 3.69 -12.12 13.56
CA GLU A 9 3.63 -11.38 14.83
C GLU A 9 2.21 -10.95 15.22
N ASN A 10 1.22 -11.20 14.36
CA ASN A 10 -0.15 -10.69 14.49
C ASN A 10 -0.21 -9.17 14.75
N LYS A 11 0.62 -8.41 14.01
CA LYS A 11 0.70 -6.94 14.11
C LYS A 11 0.26 -6.31 12.79
N ARG A 12 -0.31 -5.10 12.91
CA ARG A 12 -0.62 -4.25 11.76
C ARG A 12 -0.16 -2.82 11.99
N MET A 13 0.17 -2.14 10.91
CA MET A 13 0.55 -0.73 10.89
C MET A 13 -0.28 -0.01 9.82
N THR A 14 -0.83 1.14 10.20
CA THR A 14 -1.59 2.01 9.29
C THR A 14 -0.71 3.13 8.75
N LEU A 15 -0.74 3.33 7.45
CA LEU A 15 0.00 4.34 6.71
C LEU A 15 -0.98 5.31 6.06
N ASN A 16 -0.77 6.61 6.27
CA ASN A 16 -1.48 7.65 5.52
C ASN A 16 -0.89 7.79 4.12
N ALA A 17 -1.28 6.83 3.27
CA ALA A 17 -0.74 6.70 1.92
C ALA A 17 -1.30 7.74 0.95
N HIS A 18 -2.59 8.03 0.99
CA HIS A 18 -3.28 8.86 0.00
C HIS A 18 -4.36 9.72 0.65
N GLU A 19 -4.60 10.89 0.05
CA GLU A 19 -5.68 11.81 0.45
C GLU A 19 -7.03 11.40 -0.13
N GLY A 20 -7.02 10.54 -1.16
CA GLY A 20 -8.19 9.97 -1.82
C GLY A 20 -8.33 8.47 -1.62
N LEU A 21 -9.48 7.93 -2.03
CA LEU A 21 -9.76 6.49 -1.99
C LEU A 21 -8.69 5.72 -2.79
N ILE A 22 -8.11 4.71 -2.14
CA ILE A 22 -7.21 3.77 -2.80
C ILE A 22 -8.10 2.78 -3.55
N ALA A 23 -8.07 2.85 -4.88
CA ALA A 23 -8.93 2.04 -5.75
C ALA A 23 -8.25 0.73 -6.20
N ALA A 24 -6.92 0.66 -6.13
CA ALA A 24 -6.16 -0.50 -6.57
C ALA A 24 -4.84 -0.67 -5.80
N LEU A 25 -4.43 -1.93 -5.65
CA LEU A 25 -3.12 -2.34 -5.12
C LEU A 25 -2.51 -3.39 -6.05
N ALA A 26 -1.19 -3.34 -6.24
CA ALA A 26 -0.43 -4.35 -6.97
C ALA A 26 0.92 -4.58 -6.28
N ALA A 27 1.44 -5.81 -6.32
CA ALA A 27 2.71 -6.17 -5.72
C ALA A 27 3.58 -6.93 -6.72
N SER A 28 4.88 -6.63 -6.73
CA SER A 28 5.87 -7.33 -7.56
C SER A 28 6.76 -8.20 -6.68
N SER A 29 6.70 -9.52 -6.85
CA SER A 29 7.59 -10.46 -6.16
C SER A 29 9.04 -10.38 -6.67
N VAL A 30 9.26 -9.85 -7.87
CA VAL A 30 10.61 -9.72 -8.46
C VAL A 30 11.36 -8.54 -7.85
N THR A 31 10.70 -7.40 -7.67
CA THR A 31 11.35 -6.17 -7.20
C THR A 31 11.10 -5.90 -5.71
N GLY A 32 10.13 -6.58 -5.10
CA GLY A 32 9.67 -6.33 -3.74
C GLY A 32 8.88 -5.03 -3.59
N VAL A 33 8.47 -4.39 -4.70
CA VAL A 33 7.75 -3.12 -4.68
C VAL A 33 6.25 -3.36 -4.65
N VAL A 34 5.55 -2.53 -3.88
CA VAL A 34 4.08 -2.42 -3.90
C VAL A 34 3.67 -1.10 -4.53
N ALA A 35 2.65 -1.11 -5.37
CA ALA A 35 2.04 0.07 -5.97
C ALA A 35 0.61 0.27 -5.42
N SER A 36 0.27 1.51 -5.09
CA SER A 36 -1.09 1.92 -4.71
C SER A 36 -1.59 3.02 -5.64
N GLY A 37 -2.77 2.83 -6.22
CA GLY A 37 -3.44 3.81 -7.08
C GLY A 37 -4.64 4.44 -6.37
N SER A 38 -4.75 5.77 -6.45
CA SER A 38 -5.79 6.51 -5.72
C SER A 38 -6.52 7.54 -6.58
N HIS A 39 -7.75 7.86 -6.15
CA HIS A 39 -8.55 8.97 -6.68
C HIS A 39 -7.95 10.36 -6.40
N ASP A 40 -6.87 10.44 -5.61
CA ASP A 40 -6.06 11.67 -5.48
C ASP A 40 -5.19 11.98 -6.71
N LYS A 41 -5.37 11.22 -7.80
CA LYS A 41 -4.68 11.35 -9.10
C LYS A 41 -3.20 10.96 -9.04
N SER A 42 -2.82 10.13 -8.07
CA SER A 42 -1.45 9.63 -7.94
C SER A 42 -1.38 8.11 -7.84
N VAL A 43 -0.21 7.59 -8.24
CA VAL A 43 0.25 6.24 -7.91
C VAL A 43 1.48 6.39 -7.03
N LYS A 44 1.51 5.68 -5.89
CA LYS A 44 2.65 5.65 -4.98
C LYS A 44 3.30 4.26 -4.97
N LEU A 45 4.63 4.24 -4.88
CA LEU A 45 5.43 3.02 -4.81
C LEU A 45 6.05 2.89 -3.41
N TRP A 46 6.07 1.68 -2.88
CA TRP A 46 6.49 1.37 -1.51
C TRP A 46 7.51 0.21 -1.52
N LYS A 47 8.50 0.27 -0.62
CA LYS A 47 9.52 -0.75 -0.41
C LYS A 47 9.76 -0.95 1.09
#